data_AF-A0A2G6RBC3-F1
#
_entry.id   AF-A0A2G6RBC3-F1
#
_cell.length_a   1.000
_cell.length_b   1.000
_cell.length_c   1.000
_cell.angle_alpha   90.00
_cell.angle_beta   90.00
_cell.angle_gamma   90.00
#
_symmetry.space_group_name_H-M   'P 1'
#
loop_
_entity.id
_entity.type
_entity.pdbx_description
1 polymer ?
#
loop_
_entity_poly.entity_id
_entity_poly.type
_entity_poly.pdbx_seq_one_letter_code
_entity_poly.pdbx_strand_id
1 'polypeptide(L)'
;MTKKQMNLPQVNNNNVSDFLNREEIVIETAHQIMKDFGMFGIEITFSGDTSQAYPELHSQLIDQISVLIERNYDLLLSVLYQVDISDRDIARTERELPEYTHIEVVAHQIIVRDLQKVLLRRYFKSQS
;
A
#
# COMPACT_ATOMS: atom_id res chain seq x y z
N MET A 1 -1.84 -17.36 30.81
CA MET A 1 -1.97 -16.88 29.42
C MET A 1 -0.80 -15.97 29.13
N THR A 2 0.18 -16.44 28.35
CA THR A 2 1.40 -15.68 28.05
C THR A 2 1.05 -14.61 27.02
N LYS A 3 1.18 -13.31 27.37
CA LYS A 3 1.18 -12.23 26.37
C LYS A 3 2.31 -12.54 25.40
N LYS A 4 1.99 -13.01 24.19
CA LYS A 4 2.96 -13.20 23.12
C LYS A 4 3.47 -11.80 22.78
N GLN A 5 4.69 -11.49 23.19
CA GLN A 5 5.36 -10.24 22.85
C GLN A 5 5.51 -10.23 21.32
N MET A 6 4.64 -9.51 20.62
CA MET A 6 4.82 -9.26 19.20
C MET A 6 5.95 -8.24 19.09
N ASN A 7 6.93 -8.50 18.22
CA ASN A 7 7.91 -7.49 17.84
C ASN A 7 7.25 -6.54 16.82
N LEU A 8 7.72 -5.29 16.77
CA LEU A 8 7.26 -4.34 15.75
C LEU A 8 7.55 -4.95 14.36
N PRO A 9 6.52 -5.15 13.52
CA PRO A 9 6.74 -5.69 12.18
C PRO A 9 7.54 -4.70 11.35
N GLN A 10 8.60 -5.19 10.71
CA GLN A 10 9.40 -4.39 9.76
C GLN A 10 9.03 -4.80 8.34
N VAL A 11 8.34 -3.91 7.63
CA VAL A 11 7.99 -4.10 6.22
C VAL A 11 9.03 -3.43 5.34
N ASN A 12 9.50 -4.15 4.33
CA ASN A 12 10.32 -3.67 3.24
C ASN A 12 9.87 -4.32 1.93
N ASN A 13 10.42 -3.86 0.81
CA ASN A 13 10.00 -4.29 -0.54
C ASN A 13 10.19 -5.80 -0.78
N ASN A 14 11.06 -6.47 -0.02
CA ASN A 14 11.32 -7.91 -0.16
C ASN A 14 10.39 -8.81 0.67
N ASN A 15 9.59 -8.26 1.58
CA ASN A 15 8.77 -9.05 2.51
C ASN A 15 7.29 -8.66 2.55
N VAL A 16 6.82 -7.84 1.59
CA VAL A 16 5.41 -7.44 1.47
C VAL A 16 4.50 -8.67 1.39
N SER A 17 4.88 -9.64 0.56
CA SER A 17 4.16 -10.90 0.37
C SER A 17 4.04 -11.72 1.67
N ASP A 18 4.99 -11.62 2.58
CA ASP A 18 4.98 -12.36 3.85
C ASP A 18 3.89 -11.88 4.82
N PHE A 19 3.42 -10.64 4.67
CA PHE A 19 2.34 -10.07 5.48
C PHE A 19 0.99 -10.12 4.78
N LEU A 20 0.99 -10.07 3.45
CA LEU A 20 -0.21 -10.22 2.60
C LEU A 20 -0.68 -11.69 2.46
N ASN A 21 -0.17 -12.60 3.27
CA ASN A 21 -0.71 -13.97 3.42
C ASN A 21 -1.74 -14.10 4.55
N ARG A 22 -1.94 -13.04 5.36
CA ARG A 22 -2.93 -13.00 6.43
C ARG A 22 -4.17 -12.27 5.96
N GLU A 23 -5.26 -13.03 5.78
CA GLU A 23 -6.51 -12.56 5.21
C GLU A 23 -6.98 -11.20 5.78
N GLU A 24 -7.02 -11.07 7.11
CA GLU A 24 -7.48 -9.83 7.74
C GLU A 24 -6.56 -8.62 7.46
N ILE A 25 -5.25 -8.85 7.33
CA ILE A 25 -4.27 -7.78 7.04
C ILE A 25 -4.42 -7.34 5.60
N VAL A 26 -4.65 -8.29 4.69
CA VAL A 26 -4.94 -8.02 3.28
C VAL A 26 -6.19 -7.16 3.16
N ILE A 27 -7.29 -7.58 3.79
CA ILE A 27 -8.58 -6.87 3.76
C ILE A 27 -8.42 -5.45 4.33
N GLU A 28 -7.76 -5.29 5.48
CA GLU A 28 -7.54 -3.96 6.07
C GLU A 28 -6.66 -3.06 5.20
N THR A 29 -5.67 -3.64 4.51
CA THR A 29 -4.79 -2.90 3.59
C THR A 29 -5.56 -2.45 2.35
N ALA A 30 -6.35 -3.36 1.74
CA ALA A 30 -7.24 -3.02 0.64
C ALA A 30 -8.20 -1.88 1.00
N HIS A 31 -8.88 -1.98 2.15
CA HIS A 31 -9.78 -0.93 2.62
C HIS A 31 -9.08 0.41 2.88
N GLN A 32 -7.83 0.39 3.34
CA GLN A 32 -7.06 1.61 3.53
C GLN A 32 -6.79 2.31 2.18
N ILE A 33 -6.37 1.55 1.17
CA ILE A 33 -6.14 2.06 -0.19
C ILE A 33 -7.44 2.62 -0.77
N MET A 34 -8.54 1.86 -0.69
CA MET A 34 -9.85 2.29 -1.18
C MET A 34 -10.30 3.60 -0.52
N LYS A 35 -10.06 3.75 0.79
CA LYS A 35 -10.39 4.97 1.52
C LYS A 35 -9.55 6.16 1.07
N ASP A 36 -8.23 5.99 1.00
CA ASP A 36 -7.31 7.09 0.68
C ASP A 36 -7.53 7.59 -0.76
N PHE A 37 -7.81 6.70 -1.72
CA PHE A 37 -8.19 7.08 -3.09
C PHE A 37 -9.62 7.64 -3.19
N GLY A 38 -10.56 7.05 -2.45
CA GLY A 38 -11.95 7.49 -2.41
C GLY A 38 -12.12 8.93 -1.89
N MET A 39 -11.21 9.43 -1.04
CA MET A 39 -11.19 10.83 -0.61
C MET A 39 -11.02 11.83 -1.77
N PHE A 40 -10.45 11.38 -2.88
CA PHE A 40 -10.21 12.16 -4.09
C PHE A 40 -11.19 11.82 -5.22
N GLY A 41 -12.23 11.02 -4.93
CA GLY A 41 -13.21 10.57 -5.93
C GLY A 41 -12.65 9.52 -6.90
N ILE A 42 -11.55 8.84 -6.54
CA ILE A 42 -10.98 7.77 -7.34
C ILE A 42 -11.45 6.43 -6.78
N GLU A 43 -12.07 5.61 -7.62
CA GLU A 43 -12.58 4.32 -7.23
C GLU A 43 -11.49 3.24 -7.39
N ILE A 44 -11.17 2.59 -6.26
CA ILE A 44 -10.43 1.34 -6.21
C ILE A 44 -11.38 0.31 -5.61
N THR A 45 -11.38 -0.90 -6.16
CA THR A 45 -12.23 -1.99 -5.69
C THR A 45 -11.38 -3.15 -5.21
N PHE A 46 -11.96 -3.96 -4.31
CA PHE A 46 -11.34 -5.20 -3.86
C PHE A 46 -12.36 -6.33 -3.96
N SER A 47 -12.00 -7.37 -4.70
CA SER A 47 -12.83 -8.54 -4.99
C SER A 47 -13.19 -9.38 -3.76
N GLY A 48 -12.40 -9.26 -2.69
CA GLY A 48 -12.44 -10.14 -1.52
C GLY A 48 -11.55 -11.38 -1.66
N ASP A 49 -10.98 -11.65 -2.83
CA ASP A 49 -10.01 -12.73 -3.02
C ASP A 49 -8.64 -12.31 -2.50
N THR A 50 -8.35 -12.69 -1.26
CA THR A 50 -7.07 -12.35 -0.62
C THR A 50 -5.86 -13.01 -1.29
N SER A 51 -6.03 -14.08 -2.07
CA SER A 51 -4.94 -14.72 -2.80
C SER A 51 -4.48 -13.90 -4.00
N GLN A 52 -5.35 -13.05 -4.55
CA GLN A 52 -5.09 -12.19 -5.70
C GLN A 52 -5.03 -10.70 -5.32
N ALA A 53 -5.13 -10.36 -4.04
CA ALA A 53 -5.22 -8.97 -3.60
C ALA A 53 -4.05 -8.09 -4.07
N TYR A 54 -2.80 -8.58 -3.95
CA TYR A 54 -1.64 -7.80 -4.40
C TYR A 54 -1.70 -7.50 -5.91
N PRO A 55 -1.76 -8.51 -6.82
CA PRO A 55 -1.81 -8.23 -8.26
C PRO A 55 -3.06 -7.43 -8.67
N GLU A 56 -4.21 -7.67 -8.03
CA GLU A 56 -5.46 -6.94 -8.27
C GLU A 56 -5.31 -5.45 -7.93
N LEU A 57 -4.87 -5.13 -6.72
CA LEU A 57 -4.72 -3.75 -6.25
C LEU A 57 -3.58 -3.04 -6.99
N HIS A 58 -2.48 -3.74 -7.23
CA HIS A 58 -1.32 -3.18 -7.94
C HIS A 58 -1.70 -2.79 -9.37
N SER A 59 -2.43 -3.66 -10.10
CA SER A 59 -2.92 -3.34 -11.44
C SER A 59 -3.86 -2.14 -11.45
N GLN A 60 -4.83 -2.07 -10.53
CA GLN A 60 -5.74 -0.92 -10.44
C GLN A 60 -5.00 0.38 -10.13
N LEU A 61 -4.01 0.34 -9.23
CA LEU A 61 -3.19 1.50 -8.89
C LEU A 61 -2.36 1.97 -10.09
N ILE A 62 -1.75 1.05 -10.85
CA ILE A 62 -1.02 1.39 -12.08
C ILE A 62 -1.92 2.16 -13.05
N ASP A 63 -3.14 1.65 -13.30
CA ASP A 63 -4.09 2.29 -14.22
C ASP A 63 -4.46 3.69 -13.74
N GLN A 64 -4.80 3.85 -12.46
CA GLN A 64 -5.18 5.14 -11.90
C GLN A 64 -4.02 6.13 -11.89
N ILE A 65 -2.82 5.71 -11.49
CA ILE A 65 -1.63 6.56 -11.46
C ILE A 65 -1.28 7.01 -12.88
N SER A 66 -1.34 6.11 -13.87
CA SER A 66 -1.09 6.45 -15.27
C SER A 66 -2.03 7.56 -15.75
N VAL A 67 -3.33 7.43 -15.46
CA VAL A 67 -4.33 8.46 -15.78
C VAL A 67 -4.04 9.78 -15.07
N LEU A 68 -3.67 9.75 -13.80
CA LEU A 68 -3.38 10.97 -13.04
C LEU A 68 -2.12 11.68 -13.55
N ILE A 69 -1.06 10.95 -13.91
CA ILE A 69 0.14 11.54 -14.51
C ILE A 69 -0.21 12.30 -15.79
N GLU A 70 -1.04 11.70 -16.65
CA GLU A 70 -1.41 12.30 -17.94
C GLU A 70 -2.39 13.45 -17.82
N ARG A 71 -3.35 13.37 -16.87
CA ARG A 71 -4.53 14.25 -16.85
C ARG A 71 -4.57 15.21 -15.67
N ASN A 72 -3.98 14.86 -14.53
CA ASN A 72 -4.09 15.65 -13.31
C ASN A 72 -2.96 15.33 -12.31
N TYR A 73 -1.75 15.79 -12.63
CA TYR A 73 -0.56 15.53 -11.81
C TYR A 73 -0.66 16.11 -10.39
N ASP A 74 -1.31 17.27 -10.23
CA ASP A 74 -1.52 17.88 -8.90
C ASP A 74 -2.39 17.00 -8.00
N LEU A 75 -3.38 16.29 -8.57
CA LEU A 75 -4.17 15.32 -7.83
C LEU A 75 -3.36 14.08 -7.45
N LEU A 76 -2.44 13.61 -8.32
CA LEU A 76 -1.49 12.56 -7.95
C LEU A 76 -0.66 12.98 -6.73
N LEU A 77 -0.08 14.18 -6.74
CA LEU A 77 0.70 14.68 -5.61
C LEU A 77 -0.13 14.73 -4.31
N SER A 78 -1.40 15.11 -4.43
CA SER A 78 -2.34 15.14 -3.30
C SER A 78 -2.61 13.74 -2.73
N VAL A 79 -2.78 12.74 -3.60
CA VAL A 79 -2.94 11.32 -3.21
C VAL A 79 -1.67 10.81 -2.52
N LEU A 80 -0.49 11.05 -3.11
CA LEU A 80 0.79 10.60 -2.53
C LEU A 80 1.03 11.20 -1.15
N TYR A 81 0.67 12.48 -0.96
CA TYR A 81 0.74 13.13 0.35
C TYR A 81 -0.21 12.49 1.36
N GLN A 82 -1.46 12.20 0.98
CA GLN A 82 -2.44 11.51 1.83
C GLN A 82 -1.97 10.11 2.25
N VAL A 83 -1.30 9.39 1.35
CA VAL A 83 -0.73 8.06 1.62
C VAL A 83 0.58 8.14 2.42
N ASP A 84 1.14 9.33 2.62
CA ASP A 84 2.42 9.59 3.30
C ASP A 84 3.63 9.05 2.49
N ILE A 85 3.65 9.26 1.18
CA ILE A 85 4.77 8.87 0.31
C ILE A 85 5.65 10.08 0.01
N SER A 86 6.96 9.95 0.28
CA SER A 86 7.95 10.95 -0.10
C SER A 86 8.72 10.55 -1.36
N ASP A 87 9.28 11.53 -2.08
CA ASP A 87 10.19 11.28 -3.23
C ASP A 87 11.37 10.39 -2.84
N ARG A 88 11.84 10.49 -1.59
CA ARG A 88 12.91 9.65 -1.07
C ARG A 88 12.49 8.19 -0.99
N ASP A 89 11.24 7.92 -0.62
CA ASP A 89 10.71 6.55 -0.57
C ASP A 89 10.60 5.98 -1.99
N ILE A 90 10.07 6.77 -2.93
CA ILE A 90 9.99 6.39 -4.36
C ILE A 90 11.39 6.07 -4.89
N ALA A 91 12.34 6.99 -4.75
CA ALA A 91 13.71 6.79 -5.24
C ALA A 91 14.42 5.61 -4.56
N ARG A 92 14.07 5.27 -3.31
CA ARG A 92 14.59 4.05 -2.65
C ARG A 92 13.98 2.81 -3.31
N THR A 93 12.67 2.79 -3.51
CA THR A 93 11.97 1.66 -4.11
C THR A 93 12.41 1.43 -5.56
N GLU A 94 12.66 2.47 -6.36
CA GLU A 94 13.25 2.33 -7.71
C GLU A 94 14.61 1.63 -7.71
N ARG A 95 15.45 1.88 -6.69
CA ARG A 95 16.76 1.19 -6.57
C ARG A 95 16.61 -0.25 -6.11
N GLU A 96 15.61 -0.53 -5.29
CA GLU A 96 15.36 -1.86 -4.74
C GLU A 96 14.62 -2.78 -5.73
N LEU A 97 13.81 -2.20 -6.63
CA LEU A 97 13.01 -2.87 -7.65
C LEU A 97 13.34 -2.32 -9.05
N PRO A 98 14.57 -2.55 -9.56
CA PRO A 98 15.00 -2.00 -10.85
C PRO A 98 14.22 -2.51 -12.06
N GLU A 99 13.48 -3.61 -11.91
CA GLU A 99 12.60 -4.18 -12.93
C GLU A 99 11.23 -3.49 -13.02
N TYR A 100 10.86 -2.67 -12.02
CA TYR A 100 9.61 -1.91 -12.04
C TYR A 100 9.81 -0.59 -12.78
N THR A 101 8.83 -0.21 -13.59
CA THR A 101 8.68 1.15 -14.10
C THR A 101 8.37 2.11 -12.95
N HIS A 102 8.54 3.42 -13.19
CA HIS A 102 8.20 4.45 -12.19
C HIS A 102 6.75 4.33 -11.68
N ILE A 103 5.79 4.04 -12.56
CA ILE A 103 4.38 3.88 -12.19
C ILE A 103 4.20 2.64 -11.29
N GLU A 104 4.83 1.52 -11.65
CA GLU A 104 4.78 0.28 -10.85
C GLU A 104 5.43 0.46 -9.47
N VAL A 105 6.51 1.25 -9.39
CA VAL A 105 7.16 1.64 -8.13
C VAL A 105 6.20 2.44 -7.27
N VAL A 106 5.53 3.45 -7.82
CA VAL A 106 4.57 4.27 -7.05
C VAL A 106 3.40 3.41 -6.57
N ALA A 107 2.84 2.57 -7.44
CA ALA A 107 1.76 1.64 -7.09
C ALA A 107 2.19 0.67 -5.97
N HIS A 108 3.38 0.09 -6.07
CA HIS A 108 3.94 -0.77 -5.03
C HIS A 108 4.10 -0.02 -3.71
N GLN A 109 4.64 1.20 -3.77
CA GLN A 109 4.93 2.01 -2.59
C GLN A 109 3.66 2.39 -1.83
N ILE A 110 2.55 2.63 -2.53
CA ILE A 110 1.22 2.84 -1.91
C ILE A 110 0.81 1.62 -1.07
N ILE A 111 0.88 0.43 -1.65
CA ILE A 111 0.54 -0.82 -0.95
C ILE A 111 1.43 -1.01 0.28
N VAL A 112 2.75 -0.79 0.15
CA VAL A 112 3.71 -0.89 1.24
C VAL A 112 3.34 0.04 2.40
N ARG A 113 3.04 1.32 2.11
CA ARG A 113 2.75 2.30 3.16
C ARG A 113 1.44 1.99 3.87
N ASP A 114 0.41 1.58 3.16
CA ASP A 114 -0.87 1.25 3.79
C ASP A 114 -0.80 -0.05 4.60
N LEU A 115 -0.06 -1.04 4.12
CA LEU A 115 0.27 -2.24 4.90
C LEU A 115 1.03 -1.88 6.19
N GLN A 116 2.03 -1.01 6.12
CA GLN A 116 2.76 -0.53 7.31
C GLN A 116 1.83 0.13 8.32
N LYS A 117 0.93 1.02 7.87
CA LYS A 117 -0.06 1.67 8.74
C LYS A 117 -0.98 0.64 9.41
N VAL A 118 -1.48 -0.35 8.65
CA VAL A 118 -2.32 -1.45 9.16
C VAL A 118 -1.60 -2.23 10.26
N LEU A 119 -0.38 -2.69 9.97
CA LEU A 119 0.43 -3.46 10.91
C LEU A 119 0.76 -2.67 12.18
N LEU A 120 1.08 -1.38 12.04
CA LEU A 120 1.36 -0.50 13.17
C LEU A 120 0.13 -0.31 14.08
N ARG A 121 -1.05 -0.08 13.48
CA ARG A 121 -2.31 0.03 14.23
C ARG A 121 -2.63 -1.26 14.99
N ARG A 122 -2.48 -2.41 14.33
CA ARG A 122 -2.68 -3.73 14.96
C ARG A 122 -1.72 -3.95 16.13
N TYR A 123 -0.45 -3.62 15.95
CA TYR A 123 0.56 -3.73 16.99
C TYR A 123 0.14 -2.95 18.24
N PHE A 124 -0.16 -1.66 18.13
CA PHE A 124 -0.53 -0.85 19.30
C PHE A 124 -1.87 -1.23 19.91
N LYS A 125 -2.86 -1.64 19.10
CA LYS A 125 -4.14 -2.15 19.60
C LYS A 125 -3.96 -3.43 20.44
N SER A 126 -3.03 -4.30 20.06
CA SER A 126 -2.76 -5.54 20.81
C SER A 126 -2.04 -5.35 22.15
N GLN A 127 -1.43 -4.18 22.37
CA GLN A 127 -0.73 -3.83 23.61
C GLN A 127 -1.62 -3.12 24.64
N SER A 128 -2.79 -2.67 24.19
CA SER A 128 -3.79 -1.92 24.98
C SER A 128 -4.70 -2.85 25.79
#